data_AF-A0AA35T4X5-F1
#
_entry.id   AF-A0AA35T4X5-F1
#
_cell.length_a   1.000
_cell.length_b   1.000
_cell.length_c   1.000
_cell.angle_alpha   90.00
_cell.angle_beta   90.00
_cell.angle_gamma   90.00
#
_symmetry.space_group_name_H-M   'P 1'
#
loop_
_entity.id
_entity.type
_entity.pdbx_description
1 polymer ?
#
loop_
_entity_poly.entity_id
_entity_poly.type
_entity_poly.pdbx_seq_one_letter_code
_entity_poly.pdbx_strand_id
1 'polypeptide(L)'
;MGQGAGKPVATTAAPAAKKEVAYRTVLVGGKVQKIPVQSNGSGAAESAAVGKSGGKGQKKTRGFPRVIHAGHGIKLGAVRKSWKKRFFVLTEVSVGYYKTIDEVEPIRTVSVGDMTSCAVSKESSGKEHMLELVTPSRTYYIQMETEEEMEQWVKAFRSIMKTVRGSHQPVRQEPDSDSDETELAPGISPDGTLV
;
A
#
# COMPACT_ATOMS: atom_id res chain seq x y z
N MET A 1 51.48 -33.75 -54.79
CA MET A 1 51.11 -32.59 -53.94
C MET A 1 50.45 -31.56 -54.85
N GLY A 2 49.26 -31.00 -54.64
CA GLY A 2 48.33 -31.10 -53.52
C GLY A 2 46.86 -31.06 -54.00
N GLN A 3 45.98 -31.44 -53.07
CA GLN A 3 44.52 -31.38 -53.16
C GLN A 3 44.02 -29.98 -52.72
N GLY A 4 42.81 -29.60 -53.17
CA GLY A 4 42.04 -28.47 -52.64
C GLY A 4 41.04 -27.97 -53.70
N ALA A 5 39.87 -28.59 -53.86
CA ALA A 5 38.64 -28.40 -53.08
C ALA A 5 38.04 -26.99 -53.23
N GLY A 6 36.83 -26.94 -53.79
CA GLY A 6 36.13 -25.73 -54.20
C GLY A 6 35.73 -24.79 -53.06
N LYS A 7 35.38 -23.55 -53.44
CA LYS A 7 34.69 -22.61 -52.57
C LYS A 7 33.30 -22.27 -53.11
N PRO A 8 32.28 -22.20 -52.23
CA PRO A 8 30.87 -22.19 -52.60
C PRO A 8 30.28 -20.79 -52.87
N VAL A 9 29.14 -20.87 -53.54
CA VAL A 9 28.03 -19.92 -53.78
C VAL A 9 27.79 -18.87 -52.67
N ALA A 10 27.42 -17.67 -53.12
CA ALA A 10 26.91 -16.58 -52.32
C ALA A 10 25.61 -16.94 -51.59
N THR A 11 25.56 -16.73 -50.27
CA THR A 11 24.32 -16.71 -49.49
C THR A 11 24.09 -15.30 -48.97
N THR A 12 23.06 -14.66 -49.50
CA THR A 12 22.46 -13.41 -49.01
C THR A 12 22.05 -13.57 -47.54
N ALA A 13 22.63 -12.76 -46.65
CA ALA A 13 22.20 -12.66 -45.26
C ALA A 13 20.86 -11.91 -45.19
N ALA A 14 19.83 -12.56 -44.66
CA ALA A 14 18.55 -11.93 -44.34
C ALA A 14 18.72 -10.91 -43.19
N PRO A 15 17.99 -9.77 -43.19
CA PRO A 15 18.07 -8.81 -42.10
C PRO A 15 17.44 -9.36 -40.82
N ALA A 16 18.18 -9.30 -39.71
CA ALA A 16 17.69 -9.69 -38.40
C ALA A 16 16.53 -8.77 -37.98
N ALA A 17 15.35 -9.36 -37.77
CA ALA A 17 14.17 -8.66 -37.29
C ALA A 17 14.42 -8.11 -35.88
N LYS A 18 14.33 -6.78 -35.72
CA LYS A 18 14.37 -6.10 -34.43
C LYS A 18 13.10 -6.48 -33.66
N LYS A 19 13.23 -7.24 -32.56
CA LYS A 19 12.11 -7.55 -31.68
C LYS A 19 11.70 -6.27 -30.95
N GLU A 20 10.53 -5.74 -31.27
CA GLU A 20 9.92 -4.63 -30.54
C GLU A 20 9.46 -5.15 -29.18
N VAL A 21 10.20 -4.81 -28.14
CA VAL A 21 9.84 -5.15 -26.76
C VAL A 21 8.89 -4.08 -26.25
N ALA A 22 7.64 -4.45 -25.91
CA ALA A 22 6.72 -3.53 -25.25
C ALA A 22 7.29 -3.16 -23.87
N TYR A 23 7.25 -1.89 -23.48
CA TYR A 23 7.70 -1.44 -22.16
C TYR A 23 6.50 -0.96 -21.35
N ARG A 24 6.37 -1.42 -20.11
CA ARG A 24 5.44 -0.83 -19.15
C ARG A 24 6.15 0.25 -18.35
N THR A 25 5.48 1.37 -18.22
CA THR A 25 5.94 2.46 -17.36
C THR A 25 5.48 2.21 -15.94
N VAL A 26 6.41 2.03 -15.01
CA VAL A 26 6.13 1.82 -13.58
C VAL A 26 6.72 2.99 -12.79
N LEU A 27 5.96 3.49 -11.81
CA LEU A 27 6.45 4.46 -10.83
C LEU A 27 7.17 3.72 -9.71
N VAL A 28 8.50 3.68 -9.79
CA VAL A 28 9.36 3.03 -8.80
C VAL A 28 10.04 4.13 -7.99
N GLY A 29 9.72 4.21 -6.70
CA GLY A 29 10.28 5.24 -5.81
C GLY A 29 10.03 6.69 -6.24
N GLY A 30 8.99 6.97 -7.05
CA GLY A 30 8.73 8.31 -7.59
C GLY A 30 9.50 8.65 -8.88
N LYS A 31 10.27 7.70 -9.44
CA LYS A 31 10.84 7.80 -10.79
C LYS A 31 10.08 6.90 -11.77
N VAL A 32 9.92 7.41 -12.99
CA VAL A 32 9.31 6.70 -14.13
C VAL A 32 10.34 5.71 -14.69
N GLN A 33 10.15 4.40 -14.46
CA GLN A 33 10.98 3.35 -15.06
C GLN A 33 10.23 2.62 -16.18
N LYS A 34 10.88 2.46 -17.34
CA LYS A 34 10.38 1.67 -18.47
C LYS A 34 10.88 0.23 -18.32
N ILE A 35 10.02 -0.66 -17.84
CA ILE A 35 10.34 -2.07 -17.65
C ILE A 35 9.85 -2.86 -18.87
N PRO A 36 10.68 -3.71 -19.51
CA PRO A 36 10.25 -4.54 -20.64
C PRO A 36 9.16 -5.53 -20.19
N VAL A 37 8.04 -5.55 -20.90
CA VAL A 37 6.96 -6.52 -20.75
C VAL A 37 7.39 -7.81 -21.45
N GLN A 38 7.80 -8.79 -20.66
CA GLN A 38 8.00 -10.15 -21.16
C GLN A 38 6.62 -10.77 -21.37
N SER A 39 6.24 -11.00 -22.63
CA SER A 39 5.02 -11.70 -23.00
C SER A 39 5.14 -13.19 -22.65
N ASN A 40 4.98 -13.53 -21.37
CA ASN A 40 4.51 -14.87 -21.03
C ASN A 40 2.98 -14.80 -20.99
N GLY A 41 2.37 -15.45 -21.99
CA GLY A 41 0.95 -15.34 -22.29
C GLY A 41 0.04 -15.76 -21.13
N SER A 42 -0.81 -14.84 -20.71
CA SER A 42 -2.22 -15.08 -20.39
C SER A 42 -2.90 -13.71 -20.30
N GLY A 43 -3.98 -13.58 -21.06
CA GLY A 43 -4.48 -12.29 -21.53
C GLY A 43 -5.31 -11.48 -20.53
N ALA A 44 -5.48 -10.20 -20.86
CA ALA A 44 -6.71 -9.45 -20.70
C ALA A 44 -6.61 -8.21 -21.59
N ALA A 45 -7.60 -8.06 -22.46
CA ALA A 45 -7.70 -7.04 -23.49
C ALA A 45 -7.62 -5.60 -22.95
N GLU A 46 -6.85 -4.75 -23.64
CA GLU A 46 -6.87 -3.29 -23.47
C GLU A 46 -7.74 -2.66 -24.57
N SER A 47 -8.96 -2.25 -24.21
CA SER A 47 -9.77 -1.42 -25.10
C SER A 47 -9.29 0.03 -25.01
N ALA A 48 -8.73 0.48 -26.12
CA ALA A 48 -8.49 1.88 -26.44
C ALA A 48 -9.79 2.69 -26.39
N ALA A 49 -9.74 3.88 -25.80
CA ALA A 49 -10.68 4.95 -26.12
C ALA A 49 -10.02 6.33 -25.90
N VAL A 50 -9.61 6.92 -27.02
CA VAL A 50 -9.48 8.37 -27.21
C VAL A 50 -10.85 9.02 -26.97
N GLY A 51 -10.89 10.12 -26.22
CA GLY A 51 -12.11 10.90 -26.00
C GLY A 51 -11.85 12.19 -25.24
N LYS A 52 -11.91 13.31 -25.96
CA LYS A 52 -11.80 14.70 -25.50
C LYS A 52 -13.16 15.14 -24.91
N SER A 53 -13.24 15.53 -23.62
CA SER A 53 -14.21 16.52 -23.11
C SER A 53 -13.99 16.81 -21.62
N GLY A 54 -14.26 18.05 -21.21
CA GLY A 54 -14.15 18.54 -19.83
C GLY A 54 -15.22 18.02 -18.88
N GLY A 55 -14.95 18.12 -17.59
CA GLY A 55 -15.89 17.81 -16.50
C GLY A 55 -15.16 17.41 -15.21
N LYS A 56 -15.36 18.17 -14.14
CA LYS A 56 -14.88 17.87 -12.78
C LYS A 56 -15.50 16.55 -12.31
N GLY A 57 -14.71 15.49 -12.26
CA GLY A 57 -15.08 14.20 -11.70
C GLY A 57 -13.80 13.41 -11.48
N GLN A 58 -13.45 13.15 -10.23
CA GLN A 58 -12.25 12.42 -9.85
C GLN A 58 -12.41 10.96 -10.29
N LYS A 59 -12.02 10.67 -11.55
CA LYS A 59 -12.02 9.32 -12.12
C LYS A 59 -11.18 8.42 -11.23
N LYS A 60 -11.80 7.43 -10.59
CA LYS A 60 -11.08 6.34 -9.92
C LYS A 60 -10.30 5.56 -10.98
N THR A 61 -9.04 5.92 -11.17
CA THR A 61 -8.11 5.13 -11.97
C THR A 61 -7.95 3.77 -11.28
N ARG A 62 -8.43 2.69 -11.90
CA ARG A 62 -8.12 1.30 -11.52
C ARG A 62 -6.65 1.00 -11.86
N GLY A 63 -5.73 1.72 -11.25
CA GLY A 63 -4.32 1.67 -11.57
C GLY A 63 -3.52 2.42 -10.52
N PHE A 64 -2.73 1.66 -9.76
CA PHE A 64 -1.75 2.06 -8.75
C PHE A 64 -2.28 2.91 -7.58
N PRO A 65 -2.01 2.51 -6.32
CA PRO A 65 -2.43 3.27 -5.16
C PRO A 65 -1.75 4.65 -5.18
N ARG A 66 -2.54 5.71 -4.98
CA ARG A 66 -2.05 7.08 -4.99
C ARG A 66 -1.04 7.29 -3.87
N VAL A 67 0.12 7.86 -4.20
CA VAL A 67 1.15 8.25 -3.23
C VAL A 67 0.70 9.53 -2.52
N ILE A 68 0.71 9.49 -1.20
CA ILE A 68 0.39 10.61 -0.31
C ILE A 68 1.66 11.35 0.06
N HIS A 69 2.72 10.62 0.40
CA HIS A 69 3.99 11.19 0.81
C HIS A 69 5.13 10.20 0.53
N ALA A 70 6.32 10.72 0.24
CA ALA A 70 7.52 9.91 0.03
C ALA A 70 8.77 10.72 0.39
N GLY A 71 9.80 10.04 0.91
CA GLY A 71 10.97 10.71 1.45
C GLY A 71 11.96 9.75 2.08
N HIS A 72 13.18 10.23 2.36
CA HIS A 72 14.18 9.45 3.07
C HIS A 72 13.99 9.56 4.58
N GLY A 73 14.32 8.49 5.30
CA GLY A 73 14.40 8.51 6.76
C GLY A 73 15.39 7.47 7.26
N ILE A 74 15.83 7.61 8.51
CA ILE A 74 16.73 6.68 9.16
C ILE A 74 15.93 5.86 10.17
N LYS A 75 15.77 4.56 9.92
CA LYS A 75 14.96 3.69 10.78
C LYS A 75 15.77 2.74 11.63
N LEU A 76 15.21 2.38 12.78
CA LEU A 76 15.78 1.35 13.64
C LEU A 76 15.51 -0.07 13.09
N GLY A 77 16.55 -0.89 13.02
CA GLY A 77 16.49 -2.31 12.67
C GLY A 77 15.69 -3.12 13.69
N ALA A 78 15.01 -4.19 13.27
CA ALA A 78 14.18 -5.00 14.17
C ALA A 78 15.04 -5.80 15.16
N VAL A 79 16.00 -6.56 14.61
CA VAL A 79 16.84 -7.50 15.36
C VAL A 79 18.09 -6.80 15.89
N ARG A 80 19.02 -6.41 14.99
CA ARG A 80 20.31 -5.81 15.37
C ARG A 80 20.27 -4.32 15.70
N LYS A 81 19.11 -3.78 16.12
CA LYS A 81 18.85 -2.38 16.53
C LYS A 81 19.76 -1.30 15.89
N SER A 82 19.96 -1.40 14.58
CA SER A 82 20.86 -0.54 13.81
C SER A 82 20.06 0.47 13.01
N TRP A 83 20.53 1.71 12.99
CA TRP A 83 19.93 2.80 12.24
C TRP A 83 20.29 2.69 10.75
N LYS A 84 19.29 2.65 9.86
CA LYS A 84 19.50 2.47 8.41
C LYS A 84 18.69 3.49 7.61
N LYS A 85 19.37 4.19 6.70
CA LYS A 85 18.72 5.06 5.71
C LYS A 85 17.88 4.21 4.76
N ARG A 86 16.61 4.61 4.58
CA ARG A 86 15.63 3.96 3.70
C ARG A 86 14.77 5.02 3.06
N PHE A 87 14.26 4.70 1.87
CA PHE A 87 13.27 5.52 1.19
C PHE A 87 11.87 4.99 1.53
N PHE A 88 10.99 5.85 2.03
CA PHE A 88 9.64 5.51 2.45
C PHE A 88 8.64 6.05 1.42
N VAL A 89 7.58 5.27 1.18
CA VAL A 89 6.47 5.67 0.32
C VAL A 89 5.18 5.34 1.05
N LEU A 90 4.43 6.38 1.43
CA LEU A 90 3.08 6.27 1.98
C LEU A 90 2.06 6.44 0.86
N THR A 91 1.17 5.46 0.75
CA THR A 91 0.02 5.46 -0.16
C THR A 91 -1.27 5.48 0.63
N GLU A 92 -2.40 5.55 -0.05
CA GLU A 92 -3.73 5.47 0.58
C GLU A 92 -4.01 4.16 1.31
N VAL A 93 -3.30 3.08 0.97
CA VAL A 93 -3.56 1.73 1.51
C VAL A 93 -2.41 1.16 2.33
N SER A 94 -1.19 1.65 2.15
CA SER A 94 0.00 1.09 2.81
C SER A 94 1.17 2.06 2.85
N VAL A 95 2.12 1.80 3.75
CA VAL A 95 3.48 2.36 3.69
C VAL A 95 4.48 1.25 3.35
N GLY A 96 5.30 1.49 2.32
CA GLY A 96 6.44 0.65 1.96
C GLY A 96 7.76 1.35 2.24
N TYR A 97 8.82 0.60 2.52
CA TYR A 97 10.18 1.15 2.53
C TYR A 97 11.17 0.33 1.70
N TYR A 98 12.08 1.04 1.04
CA TYR A 98 12.99 0.53 0.02
C TYR A 98 14.44 0.78 0.44
N LYS A 99 15.37 -0.02 -0.10
CA LYS A 99 16.81 0.19 0.17
C LYS A 99 17.26 1.55 -0.35
N THR A 100 16.87 1.87 -1.59
CA THR A 100 17.09 3.14 -2.27
C THR A 100 15.84 3.49 -3.09
N ILE A 101 15.84 4.66 -3.72
CA ILE A 101 14.75 5.14 -4.58
C ILE A 101 14.58 4.31 -5.87
N ASP A 102 15.64 3.63 -6.32
CA ASP A 102 15.66 2.93 -7.61
C ASP A 102 15.20 1.47 -7.51
N GLU A 103 14.98 0.97 -6.28
CA GLU A 103 14.52 -0.40 -6.02
C GLU A 103 13.06 -0.59 -6.38
N VAL A 104 12.76 -1.65 -7.13
CA VAL A 104 11.40 -2.00 -7.57
C VAL A 104 10.54 -2.51 -6.42
N GLU A 105 11.12 -3.33 -5.54
CA GLU A 105 10.37 -4.01 -4.49
C GLU A 105 10.64 -3.41 -3.11
N PRO A 106 9.58 -3.17 -2.30
CA PRO A 106 9.77 -2.74 -0.94
C PRO A 106 10.38 -3.87 -0.11
N ILE A 107 11.30 -3.53 0.79
CA ILE A 107 11.82 -4.47 1.79
C ILE A 107 10.69 -4.94 2.71
N ARG A 108 9.71 -4.06 2.97
CA ARG A 108 8.49 -4.39 3.69
C ARG A 108 7.41 -3.38 3.36
N THR A 109 6.18 -3.88 3.31
CA THR A 109 4.96 -3.10 3.23
C THR A 109 4.15 -3.30 4.51
N VAL A 110 3.59 -2.22 5.04
CA VAL A 110 2.70 -2.22 6.20
C VAL A 110 1.37 -1.62 5.75
N SER A 111 0.28 -2.37 5.89
CA SER A 111 -1.06 -1.89 5.55
C SER A 111 -1.47 -0.75 6.49
N VAL A 112 -2.18 0.25 5.98
CA VAL A 112 -2.77 1.30 6.83
C VAL A 112 -3.74 0.71 7.86
N GLY A 113 -4.42 -0.38 7.52
CA GLY A 113 -5.30 -1.09 8.45
C GLY A 113 -4.59 -1.66 9.69
N ASP A 114 -3.30 -1.99 9.56
CA ASP A 114 -2.48 -2.53 10.65
C ASP A 114 -1.83 -1.42 11.49
N MET A 115 -2.03 -0.14 11.14
CA MET A 115 -1.43 0.96 11.87
C MET A 115 -2.30 1.34 13.07
N THR A 116 -1.76 1.15 14.26
CA THR A 116 -2.45 1.43 15.52
C THR A 116 -2.36 2.91 15.89
N SER A 117 -1.16 3.49 15.80
CA SER A 117 -0.91 4.90 16.10
C SER A 117 0.37 5.40 15.43
N CYS A 118 0.47 6.73 15.26
CA CYS A 118 1.68 7.39 14.83
C CYS A 118 1.84 8.73 15.57
N ALA A 119 3.02 8.97 16.13
CA ALA A 119 3.32 10.17 16.90
C ALA A 119 4.79 10.56 16.80
N VAL A 120 5.09 11.79 17.22
CA VAL A 120 6.46 12.20 17.55
C VAL A 120 6.94 11.31 18.70
N SER A 121 8.07 10.65 18.50
CA SER A 121 8.65 9.73 19.47
C SER A 121 9.19 10.50 20.66
N LYS A 122 8.82 10.06 21.86
CA LYS A 122 9.40 10.55 23.12
C LYS A 122 10.62 9.73 23.57
N GLU A 123 10.99 8.70 22.81
CA GLU A 123 12.10 7.83 23.20
C GLU A 123 13.42 8.58 23.23
N SER A 124 14.10 8.54 24.39
CA SER A 124 15.33 9.28 24.70
C SER A 124 16.58 8.66 24.08
N SER A 125 16.50 8.23 22.82
CA SER A 125 17.62 7.65 22.08
C SER A 125 18.74 8.66 21.74
N GLY A 126 18.66 9.89 22.27
CA GLY A 126 19.56 11.00 21.95
C GLY A 126 19.40 11.53 20.52
N LYS A 127 18.29 11.17 19.86
CA LYS A 127 18.01 11.53 18.46
C LYS A 127 16.80 12.46 18.40
N GLU A 128 16.98 13.57 17.68
CA GLU A 128 15.93 14.52 17.38
C GLU A 128 15.15 14.09 16.12
N HIS A 129 14.01 14.74 15.89
CA HIS A 129 13.14 14.57 14.71
C HIS A 129 12.68 13.12 14.49
N MET A 130 12.38 12.42 15.58
CA MET A 130 11.94 11.04 15.55
C MET A 130 10.43 10.91 15.56
N LEU A 131 9.91 10.04 14.70
CA LEU A 131 8.54 9.53 14.81
C LEU A 131 8.53 8.05 15.16
N GLU A 132 7.44 7.63 15.80
CA GLU A 132 7.10 6.23 16.04
C GLU A 132 5.81 5.86 15.31
N LEU A 133 5.83 4.75 14.59
CA LEU A 133 4.66 4.13 13.97
C LEU A 133 4.42 2.76 14.60
N VAL A 134 3.30 2.63 15.32
CA VAL A 134 2.95 1.41 16.06
C VAL A 134 2.04 0.53 15.21
N THR A 135 2.37 -0.75 15.15
CA THR A 135 1.55 -1.82 14.56
C THR A 135 1.46 -2.98 15.55
N PRO A 136 0.49 -3.91 15.41
CA PRO A 136 0.36 -5.06 16.32
C PRO A 136 1.64 -5.90 16.44
N SER A 137 2.41 -6.01 15.36
CA SER A 137 3.62 -6.84 15.33
C SER A 137 4.89 -6.07 15.71
N ARG A 138 4.89 -4.74 15.61
CA ARG A 138 6.12 -3.93 15.69
C ARG A 138 5.87 -2.43 15.83
N THR A 139 6.72 -1.77 16.60
CA THR A 139 6.93 -0.31 16.53
C THR A 139 8.11 0.03 15.62
N TYR A 140 7.91 0.99 14.72
CA TYR A 140 8.92 1.53 13.83
C TYR A 140 9.34 2.92 14.31
N TYR A 141 10.60 3.05 14.72
CA TYR A 141 11.23 4.34 14.99
C TYR A 141 11.95 4.83 13.75
N ILE A 142 11.64 6.06 13.33
CA ILE A 142 12.17 6.68 12.11
C ILE A 142 12.57 8.11 12.44
N GLN A 143 13.85 8.42 12.25
CA GLN A 143 14.39 9.77 12.31
C GLN A 143 14.29 10.42 10.92
N MET A 144 13.79 11.66 10.89
CA MET A 144 13.78 12.54 9.72
C MET A 144 14.95 13.52 9.75
N GLU A 145 15.18 14.20 8.63
CA GLU A 145 16.27 15.17 8.53
C GLU A 145 15.94 16.45 9.30
N THR A 146 14.68 16.91 9.20
CA THR A 146 14.19 18.12 9.86
C THR A 146 12.95 17.85 10.71
N GLU A 147 12.69 18.75 11.67
CA GLU A 147 11.46 18.75 12.46
C GLU A 147 10.22 18.87 11.56
N GLU A 148 10.27 19.77 10.57
CA GLU A 148 9.18 19.98 9.63
C GLU A 148 8.83 18.70 8.86
N GLU A 149 9.82 17.97 8.36
CA GLU A 149 9.60 16.69 7.68
C GLU A 149 8.94 15.67 8.62
N MET A 150 9.42 15.57 9.85
CA MET A 150 8.83 14.68 10.86
C MET A 150 7.34 15.01 11.09
N GLU A 151 7.01 16.29 11.25
CA GLU A 151 5.63 16.73 11.44
C GLU A 151 4.75 16.44 10.22
N GLN A 152 5.26 16.68 9.01
CA GLN A 152 4.58 16.34 7.75
C GLN A 152 4.27 14.85 7.68
N TRP A 153 5.23 13.99 8.01
CA TRP A 153 5.04 12.53 8.06
C TRP A 153 3.99 12.12 9.10
N VAL A 154 4.10 12.61 10.34
CA VAL A 154 3.14 12.31 11.41
C VAL A 154 1.73 12.75 11.01
N LYS A 155 1.59 13.94 10.41
CA LYS A 155 0.30 14.46 9.90
C LYS A 155 -0.25 13.57 8.79
N ALA A 156 0.57 13.15 7.83
CA ALA A 156 0.16 12.28 6.73
C ALA A 156 -0.35 10.92 7.22
N PHE A 157 0.39 10.25 8.12
CA PHE A 157 -0.04 9.00 8.74
C PHE A 157 -1.35 9.15 9.51
N ARG A 158 -1.46 10.17 10.37
CA ARG A 158 -2.69 10.41 11.14
C ARG A 158 -3.90 10.69 10.25
N SER A 159 -3.70 11.43 9.17
CA SER A 159 -4.76 11.72 8.20
C SER A 159 -5.28 10.42 7.57
N ILE A 160 -4.39 9.57 7.03
CA ILE A 160 -4.83 8.35 6.33
C ILE A 160 -5.43 7.31 7.27
N MET A 161 -4.89 7.16 8.49
CA MET A 161 -5.47 6.27 9.50
C MET A 161 -6.90 6.69 9.90
N LYS A 162 -7.17 8.00 9.98
CA LYS A 162 -8.52 8.52 10.26
C LYS A 162 -9.49 8.23 9.12
N THR A 163 -9.06 8.41 7.88
CA THR A 163 -9.89 8.15 6.69
C THR A 163 -10.35 6.70 6.63
N VAL A 164 -9.45 5.74 6.89
CA VAL A 164 -9.78 4.31 6.87
C VAL A 164 -10.71 3.91 8.00
N ARG A 165 -10.52 4.46 9.21
CA ARG A 165 -11.38 4.17 10.36
C ARG A 165 -12.76 4.83 10.24
N GLY A 166 -12.84 6.01 9.63
CA GLY A 166 -14.10 6.72 9.38
C GLY A 166 -15.01 6.05 8.35
N SER A 167 -14.45 5.20 7.46
CA SER A 167 -15.23 4.43 6.48
C SER A 167 -15.84 3.13 7.02
N HIS A 168 -15.51 2.73 8.26
CA HIS A 168 -16.00 1.51 8.89
C HIS A 168 -17.00 1.85 10.02
N GLN A 169 -18.15 2.41 9.65
CA GLN A 169 -19.30 2.47 10.56
C GLN A 169 -19.92 1.07 10.64
N PRO A 170 -19.97 0.42 11.82
CA PRO A 170 -20.87 -0.72 12.00
C PRO A 170 -22.29 -0.18 11.90
N VAL A 171 -23.12 -0.78 11.04
CA VAL A 171 -24.56 -0.56 11.04
C VAL A 171 -25.05 -0.86 12.45
N ARG A 172 -25.45 0.18 13.20
CA ARG A 172 -26.22 0.02 14.45
C ARG A 172 -27.52 -0.67 14.05
N GLN A 173 -27.67 -1.94 14.39
CA GLN A 173 -28.99 -2.52 14.53
C GLN A 173 -29.57 -1.89 15.80
N GLU A 174 -30.49 -0.95 15.61
CA GLU A 174 -31.40 -0.53 16.66
C GLU A 174 -32.12 -1.80 17.16
N PRO A 175 -32.11 -2.10 18.47
CA PRO A 175 -33.01 -3.12 18.98
C PRO A 175 -34.43 -2.60 18.79
N ASP A 176 -35.22 -3.30 17.97
CA ASP A 176 -36.68 -3.11 17.89
C ASP A 176 -37.27 -3.26 19.29
N SER A 177 -37.43 -2.13 19.97
CA SER A 177 -38.18 -2.00 21.21
C SER A 177 -39.64 -1.87 20.81
N ASP A 178 -40.31 -3.00 20.60
CA ASP A 178 -41.77 -3.04 20.56
C ASP A 178 -42.25 -3.43 21.96
N SER A 179 -42.81 -2.44 22.64
CA SER A 179 -43.50 -2.56 23.92
C SER A 179 -45.00 -2.58 23.62
N ASP A 180 -45.67 -3.68 23.93
CA ASP A 180 -47.11 -3.79 24.25
C ASP A 180 -47.30 -5.21 24.82
N GLU A 181 -47.99 -5.51 25.92
CA GLU A 181 -49.17 -4.92 26.52
C GLU A 181 -49.23 -5.33 28.02
N THR A 182 -50.08 -4.61 28.73
CA THR A 182 -50.33 -4.53 30.18
C THR A 182 -51.15 -5.71 30.77
N GLU A 183 -51.23 -5.76 32.11
CA GLU A 183 -52.24 -6.45 32.97
C GLU A 183 -52.04 -7.96 33.24
N LEU A 184 -52.20 -8.55 34.45
CA LEU A 184 -52.75 -8.15 35.75
C LEU A 184 -52.20 -9.10 36.86
N ALA A 185 -52.28 -8.65 38.11
CA ALA A 185 -51.80 -9.29 39.35
C ALA A 185 -52.38 -10.72 39.65
N PRO A 186 -51.74 -11.49 40.57
CA PRO A 186 -52.11 -12.87 40.88
C PRO A 186 -53.41 -13.01 41.70
N GLY A 187 -54.33 -13.85 41.22
CA GLY A 187 -55.50 -14.32 41.95
C GLY A 187 -55.16 -15.54 42.83
N ILE A 188 -55.49 -15.44 44.11
CA ILE A 188 -55.29 -16.42 45.18
C ILE A 188 -56.15 -17.69 44.97
N SER A 189 -55.64 -18.85 45.38
CA SER A 189 -56.48 -19.86 46.06
C SER A 189 -55.72 -20.52 47.22
N PRO A 190 -56.31 -20.62 48.43
CA PRO A 190 -55.63 -21.05 49.64
C PRO A 190 -55.97 -22.50 50.06
N ASP A 191 -56.23 -23.43 49.13
CA ASP A 191 -56.65 -24.78 49.53
C ASP A 191 -55.78 -25.88 48.90
N GLY A 192 -54.95 -26.48 49.75
CA GLY A 192 -53.92 -27.46 49.38
C GLY A 192 -54.50 -28.85 49.09
N THR A 193 -54.93 -29.10 47.85
CA THR A 193 -55.23 -30.45 47.36
C THR A 193 -54.39 -30.78 46.13
N LEU A 194 -53.75 -31.94 46.17
CA LEU A 194 -52.96 -32.55 45.08
C LEU A 194 -53.88 -33.08 43.96
N VAL A 195 -53.47 -32.83 42.72
CA VAL A 195 -53.69 -33.74 41.57
C VAL A 195 -52.40 -33.84 40.78
#